data_AF-V5B3R1-F1
#
_entry.id   AF-V5B3R1-F1
#
_cell.length_a   1.000
_cell.length_b   1.000
_cell.length_c   1.000
_cell.angle_alpha   90.00
_cell.angle_beta   90.00
_cell.angle_gamma   90.00
#
_symmetry.space_group_name_H-M   'P 1'
#
loop_
_entity.id
_entity.type
_entity.pdbx_description
1 polymer ?
#
loop_
_entity_poly.entity_id
_entity_poly.type
_entity_poly.pdbx_seq_one_letter_code
_entity_poly.pdbx_strand_id
1 'polypeptide(L)'
;MAEGQEPWLRAEEHFSHDFYHNHAATITRRATRTRLATPQDEYAIPLQQVGVPVLNLEWIKSRLNPATLERLMQVWGLVGRSPFLLSSVTSCASSRRIPVDDGRLLTEAGIIEDASSTTSGGWIISFSVVEEKTTGLRRRWIAWSRDENRDDPYEANGHLLNISHYLPPVMAEAASCPDLQTTFFQVSLPRETRHLFRCHVEDGTLVELTRLPVGYKTSPEILQIIITSAIAGVTTVVCSLWVAPPLVRVGVWIDDIRIAGSKSDATLWGAQLLCNVDSCHATMGEDSESGATQYTFLWVQFDHTHRAVSLSKGFVRSVCAMPSLNSLTIAEMEVVASRF
;
A
#
# COMPACT_ATOMS: atom_id res chain seq x y z
N MET A 1 16.20 -13.08 41.28
CA MET A 1 15.74 -13.96 40.18
C MET A 1 14.53 -13.29 39.56
N ALA A 2 14.72 -12.65 38.42
CA ALA A 2 13.67 -12.19 37.51
C ALA A 2 14.25 -12.45 36.12
N GLU A 3 13.84 -13.56 35.54
CA GLU A 3 14.27 -14.05 34.23
C GLU A 3 13.71 -13.16 33.11
N GLY A 4 14.61 -12.83 32.16
CA GLY A 4 14.34 -13.01 30.73
C GLY A 4 13.10 -12.36 30.14
N GLN A 5 13.04 -11.03 30.09
CA GLN A 5 12.32 -10.37 28.99
C GLN A 5 13.19 -10.49 27.74
N GLU A 6 12.79 -11.38 26.84
CA GLU A 6 13.57 -11.72 25.66
C GLU A 6 13.81 -10.50 24.74
N PRO A 7 15.02 -10.32 24.17
CA PRO A 7 15.40 -9.14 23.38
C PRO A 7 14.49 -8.83 22.18
N TRP A 8 13.74 -9.81 21.69
CA TRP A 8 12.84 -9.68 20.55
C TRP A 8 11.52 -8.95 20.85
N LEU A 9 11.01 -9.02 22.09
CA LEU A 9 9.81 -8.26 22.46
C LEU A 9 10.04 -6.74 22.39
N ARG A 10 11.24 -6.28 22.79
CA ARG A 10 11.64 -4.87 22.60
C ARG A 10 11.81 -4.50 21.13
N ALA A 11 12.25 -5.43 20.29
CA ALA A 11 12.36 -5.20 18.85
C ALA A 11 10.98 -5.11 18.17
N GLU A 12 9.98 -5.87 18.62
CA GLU A 12 8.58 -5.76 18.17
C GLU A 12 7.90 -4.45 18.57
N GLU A 13 8.16 -3.96 19.78
CA GLU A 13 7.66 -2.66 20.26
C GLU A 13 8.26 -1.51 19.44
N HIS A 14 9.59 -1.52 19.22
CA HIS A 14 10.26 -0.53 18.36
C HIS A 14 9.82 -0.65 16.89
N PHE A 15 9.63 -1.87 16.38
CA PHE A 15 9.14 -2.13 15.03
C PHE A 15 7.72 -1.57 14.84
N SER A 16 6.82 -1.83 15.79
CA SER A 16 5.46 -1.32 15.76
C SER A 16 5.47 0.21 15.82
N HIS A 17 6.22 0.78 16.77
CA HIS A 17 6.38 2.22 16.91
C HIS A 17 6.87 2.86 15.59
N ASP A 18 7.99 2.42 15.01
CA ASP A 18 8.57 3.01 13.80
C ASP A 18 7.74 2.76 12.53
N PHE A 19 7.09 1.59 12.39
CA PHE A 19 6.20 1.29 11.27
C PHE A 19 4.92 2.16 11.31
N TYR A 20 4.43 2.46 12.51
CA TYR A 20 3.27 3.31 12.71
C TYR A 20 3.58 4.82 12.66
N HIS A 21 4.80 5.24 13.03
CA HIS A 21 5.26 6.64 12.99
C HIS A 21 5.62 7.12 11.58
N ASN A 22 6.15 6.26 10.71
CA ASN A 22 6.66 6.66 9.38
C ASN A 22 5.62 6.63 8.24
N HIS A 23 4.37 7.02 8.50
CA HIS A 23 3.26 7.09 7.50
C HIS A 23 2.87 5.77 6.80
N ALA A 24 3.54 4.65 7.08
CA ALA A 24 3.21 3.31 6.56
C ALA A 24 1.93 2.70 7.17
N ALA A 25 1.36 3.35 8.20
CA ALA A 25 0.09 3.00 8.85
C ALA A 25 -1.12 2.95 7.89
N THR A 26 -0.96 3.42 6.65
CA THR A 26 -2.05 3.55 5.67
C THR A 26 -2.39 2.24 4.95
N ILE A 27 -1.61 1.17 5.11
CA ILE A 27 -1.69 -0.05 4.25
C ILE A 27 -2.51 -1.21 4.86
N THR A 28 -2.98 -1.09 6.10
CA THR A 28 -3.78 -2.12 6.78
C THR A 28 -5.23 -1.66 6.99
N ARG A 29 -5.91 -1.39 5.87
CA ARG A 29 -7.25 -0.75 5.84
C ARG A 29 -8.46 -1.66 6.03
N ARG A 30 -8.29 -2.97 6.20
CA ARG A 30 -9.44 -3.90 6.28
C ARG A 30 -9.26 -5.06 7.27
N ALA A 31 -8.33 -4.97 8.21
CA ALA A 31 -8.09 -6.07 9.15
C ALA A 31 -8.34 -5.58 10.57
N THR A 32 -9.35 -6.16 11.21
CA THR A 32 -9.87 -5.72 12.51
C THR A 32 -8.93 -6.00 13.68
N ARG A 33 -7.88 -6.80 13.41
CA ARG A 33 -6.67 -7.00 14.21
C ARG A 33 -5.57 -7.44 13.25
N THR A 34 -4.67 -6.54 12.90
CA THR A 34 -3.40 -6.91 12.24
C THR A 34 -2.36 -7.10 13.32
N ARG A 35 -1.66 -8.23 13.27
CA ARG A 35 -0.51 -8.49 14.15
C ARG A 35 0.65 -9.07 13.35
N LEU A 36 1.84 -9.00 13.92
CA LEU A 36 2.97 -9.72 13.38
C LEU A 36 2.69 -11.23 13.42
N ALA A 37 3.11 -11.95 12.38
CA ALA A 37 3.08 -13.40 12.39
C ALA A 37 4.15 -13.91 13.35
N THR A 38 3.76 -14.85 14.22
CA THR A 38 4.70 -15.65 14.98
C THR A 38 5.23 -16.79 14.10
N PRO A 39 6.35 -17.44 14.44
CA PRO A 39 6.82 -18.62 13.71
C PRO A 39 5.75 -19.71 13.57
N GLN A 40 4.90 -19.87 14.59
CA GLN A 40 3.79 -20.81 14.53
C GLN A 40 2.73 -20.41 13.50
N ASP A 41 2.46 -19.11 13.34
CA ASP A 41 1.53 -18.63 12.32
C ASP A 41 2.09 -18.80 10.92
N GLU A 42 3.39 -18.60 10.74
CA GLU A 42 4.05 -18.79 9.45
C GLU A 42 3.97 -20.24 8.98
N TYR A 43 4.02 -21.18 9.91
CA TYR A 43 3.78 -22.60 9.64
C TYR A 43 2.29 -22.93 9.43
N ALA A 44 1.40 -22.39 10.25
CA ALA A 44 -0.01 -22.81 10.29
C ALA A 44 -0.92 -22.11 9.27
N ILE A 45 -0.58 -20.89 8.87
CA ILE A 45 -1.40 -20.07 7.98
C ILE A 45 -0.65 -19.94 6.65
N PRO A 46 -1.24 -20.35 5.51
CA PRO A 46 -0.55 -20.23 4.23
C PRO A 46 -0.32 -18.76 3.87
N LEU A 47 0.83 -18.46 3.26
CA LEU A 47 1.09 -17.14 2.71
C LEU A 47 0.06 -16.87 1.60
N GLN A 48 -0.52 -15.67 1.60
CA GLN A 48 -1.39 -15.26 0.53
C GLN A 48 -0.66 -15.36 -0.82
N GLN A 49 -1.28 -16.03 -1.78
CA GLN A 49 -0.79 -16.04 -3.16
C GLN A 49 -1.02 -14.67 -3.80
N VAL A 50 0.04 -14.12 -4.41
CA VAL A 50 0.04 -12.78 -5.02
C VAL A 50 0.51 -12.84 -6.47
N GLY A 51 0.15 -13.90 -7.19
CA GLY A 51 0.44 -14.03 -8.62
C GLY A 51 -0.34 -12.98 -9.42
N VAL A 52 0.23 -11.78 -9.56
CA VAL A 52 -0.35 -10.67 -10.31
C VAL A 52 0.51 -10.31 -11.53
N PRO A 53 -0.12 -9.98 -12.67
CA PRO A 53 0.60 -9.53 -13.85
C PRO A 53 1.39 -8.24 -13.58
N VAL A 54 2.41 -8.03 -14.40
CA VAL A 54 3.15 -6.76 -14.42
C VAL A 54 2.26 -5.69 -15.03
N LEU A 55 2.08 -4.59 -14.31
CA LEU A 55 1.41 -3.40 -14.80
C LEU A 55 2.15 -2.81 -16.00
N ASN A 56 1.42 -2.43 -17.04
CA ASN A 56 1.97 -1.74 -18.20
C ASN A 56 2.25 -0.26 -17.88
N LEU A 57 3.47 0.03 -17.42
CA LEU A 57 3.89 1.38 -17.05
C LEU A 57 3.92 2.35 -18.26
N GLU A 58 4.19 1.86 -19.47
CA GLU A 58 4.19 2.70 -20.67
C GLU A 58 2.79 3.17 -21.04
N TRP A 59 1.79 2.30 -20.90
CA TRP A 59 0.38 2.69 -21.03
C TRP A 59 0.03 3.83 -20.08
N ILE A 60 0.49 3.75 -18.82
CA ILE A 60 0.22 4.77 -17.81
C ILE A 60 0.88 6.09 -18.17
N LYS A 61 2.19 6.07 -18.46
CA LYS A 61 2.95 7.26 -18.86
C LYS A 61 2.30 7.99 -20.03
N SER A 62 1.74 7.25 -21.00
CA SER A 62 1.07 7.83 -22.18
C SER A 62 -0.20 8.64 -21.86
N ARG A 63 -0.80 8.43 -20.68
CA ARG A 63 -2.03 9.11 -20.26
C ARG A 63 -1.81 10.27 -19.31
N LEU A 64 -0.66 10.33 -18.64
CA LEU A 64 -0.35 11.40 -17.70
C LEU A 64 -0.20 12.74 -18.42
N ASN A 65 -0.63 13.82 -17.76
CA ASN A 65 -0.27 15.15 -18.23
C ASN A 65 1.24 15.41 -18.02
N PRO A 66 1.85 16.40 -18.72
CA PRO A 66 3.29 16.61 -18.65
C PRO A 66 3.83 16.85 -17.23
N ALA A 67 3.11 17.63 -16.41
CA ALA A 67 3.55 17.94 -15.05
C ALA A 67 3.53 16.69 -14.14
N THR A 68 2.49 15.86 -14.27
CA THR A 68 2.40 14.61 -13.49
C THR A 68 3.37 13.55 -13.99
N LEU A 69 3.65 13.48 -15.30
CA LEU A 69 4.68 12.61 -15.85
C LEU A 69 6.07 13.00 -15.34
N GLU A 70 6.39 14.31 -15.34
CA GLU A 70 7.64 14.81 -14.79
C GLU A 70 7.77 14.45 -13.30
N ARG A 71 6.70 14.67 -12.51
CA ARG A 71 6.68 14.28 -11.10
C ARG A 71 6.91 12.78 -10.92
N LEU A 72 6.24 11.95 -11.72
CA LEU A 72 6.44 10.51 -11.69
C LEU A 72 7.90 10.15 -11.96
N MET A 73 8.52 10.74 -12.98
CA MET A 73 9.93 10.47 -13.31
C MET A 73 10.88 10.91 -12.20
N GLN A 74 10.60 12.04 -11.53
CA GLN A 74 11.37 12.50 -10.37
C GLN A 74 11.30 11.49 -9.22
N VAL A 75 10.07 11.10 -8.85
CA VAL A 75 9.80 10.15 -7.76
C VAL A 75 10.39 8.77 -8.08
N TRP A 76 10.23 8.31 -9.33
CA TRP A 76 10.79 7.05 -9.82
C TRP A 76 12.32 7.04 -9.80
N GLY A 77 12.94 8.18 -10.07
CA GLY A 77 14.40 8.36 -9.93
C GLY A 77 14.91 8.18 -8.49
N LEU A 78 14.05 8.33 -7.48
CA LEU A 78 14.42 8.12 -6.07
C LEU A 78 14.51 6.62 -5.71
N VAL A 79 13.69 5.78 -6.36
CA VAL A 79 13.66 4.31 -6.15
C VAL A 79 15.02 3.65 -6.45
N GLY A 80 15.91 4.35 -7.16
CA GLY A 80 17.27 3.92 -7.48
C GLY A 80 18.39 4.75 -6.86
N ARG A 81 18.07 5.75 -6.03
CA ARG A 81 19.10 6.54 -5.35
C ARG A 81 19.40 5.89 -4.01
N SER A 82 20.58 5.29 -3.95
CA SER A 82 21.20 4.92 -2.69
C SER A 82 21.52 6.22 -1.92
N PRO A 83 20.95 6.48 -0.73
CA PRO A 83 21.37 7.62 0.10
C PRO A 83 22.83 7.49 0.59
N PHE A 84 23.48 6.34 0.33
CA PHE A 84 24.80 5.94 0.80
C PHE A 84 26.00 6.71 0.22
N LEU A 85 25.81 7.86 -0.42
CA LEU A 85 26.95 8.77 -0.65
C LEU A 85 27.35 9.56 0.60
N LEU A 86 26.61 9.46 1.72
CA LEU A 86 26.83 10.33 2.90
C LEU A 86 26.94 9.64 4.28
N SER A 87 26.81 8.32 4.41
CA SER A 87 26.92 7.66 5.74
C SER A 87 27.82 6.41 5.70
N SER A 88 28.81 6.40 6.59
CA SER A 88 29.79 5.33 6.82
C SER A 88 29.24 4.12 7.61
N VAL A 89 27.93 4.01 7.78
CA VAL A 89 27.29 2.88 8.46
C VAL A 89 26.85 1.88 7.41
N THR A 90 27.58 0.78 7.30
CA THR A 90 27.16 -0.40 6.55
C THR A 90 25.80 -0.87 7.09
N SER A 91 24.73 -0.72 6.33
CA SER A 91 23.46 -1.36 6.67
C SER A 91 23.71 -2.87 6.74
N CYS A 92 23.39 -3.45 7.88
CA CYS A 92 23.62 -4.86 8.12
C CYS A 92 22.40 -5.64 7.64
N ALA A 93 22.62 -6.78 6.99
CA ALA A 93 21.53 -7.67 6.61
C ALA A 93 20.66 -7.97 7.83
N SER A 94 19.34 -7.85 7.67
CA SER A 94 18.40 -8.16 8.74
C SER A 94 18.60 -9.62 9.20
N SER A 95 18.39 -9.88 10.49
CA SER A 95 18.43 -11.26 11.02
C SER A 95 17.19 -12.06 10.61
N ARG A 96 16.11 -11.38 10.20
CA ARG A 96 14.91 -12.02 9.67
C ARG A 96 15.19 -12.62 8.29
N ARG A 97 14.52 -13.74 8.02
CA ARG A 97 14.67 -14.54 6.82
C ARG A 97 13.29 -14.90 6.31
N ILE A 98 13.19 -15.08 4.99
CA ILE A 98 11.96 -15.60 4.39
C ILE A 98 11.95 -17.12 4.60
N PRO A 99 10.87 -17.72 5.13
CA PRO A 99 10.73 -19.16 5.18
C PRO A 99 10.92 -19.80 3.80
N VAL A 100 11.57 -20.97 3.71
CA VAL A 100 11.93 -21.59 2.42
C VAL A 100 10.73 -21.78 1.49
N ASP A 101 9.62 -22.27 2.04
CA ASP A 101 8.39 -22.51 1.27
C ASP A 101 7.76 -21.19 0.77
N ASP A 102 7.77 -20.16 1.61
CA ASP A 102 7.30 -18.82 1.24
C ASP A 102 8.21 -18.20 0.17
N GLY A 103 9.53 -18.41 0.27
CA GLY A 103 10.52 -17.98 -0.72
C GLY A 103 10.22 -18.58 -2.10
N ARG A 104 9.92 -19.89 -2.15
CA ARG A 104 9.49 -20.55 -3.39
C ARG A 104 8.23 -19.90 -3.99
N LEU A 105 7.21 -19.65 -3.16
CA LEU A 105 5.96 -19.02 -3.61
C LEU A 105 6.18 -17.60 -4.15
N LEU A 106 7.03 -16.81 -3.49
CA LEU A 106 7.37 -15.45 -3.91
C LEU A 106 8.18 -15.45 -5.21
N THR A 107 9.07 -16.43 -5.41
CA THR A 107 9.82 -16.61 -6.67
C THR A 107 8.89 -17.03 -7.81
N GLU A 108 7.99 -17.99 -7.57
CA GLU A 108 6.99 -18.42 -8.56
C GLU A 108 6.05 -17.29 -8.96
N ALA A 109 5.70 -16.41 -8.02
CA ALA A 109 4.93 -15.19 -8.28
C ALA A 109 5.75 -14.07 -8.97
N GLY A 110 7.07 -14.26 -9.13
CA GLY A 110 7.97 -13.26 -9.70
C GLY A 110 8.03 -11.97 -8.87
N ILE A 111 7.98 -12.09 -7.53
CA ILE A 111 8.11 -10.99 -6.56
C ILE A 111 9.56 -10.83 -6.10
N ILE A 112 10.27 -11.95 -5.99
CA ILE A 112 11.69 -12.03 -5.70
C ILE A 112 12.38 -12.87 -6.77
N GLU A 113 13.68 -12.66 -6.94
CA GLU A 113 14.56 -13.48 -7.78
C GLU A 113 15.94 -13.63 -7.12
N ASP A 114 16.74 -14.58 -7.60
CA ASP A 114 18.13 -14.72 -7.16
C ASP A 114 18.89 -13.41 -7.35
N ALA A 115 19.62 -12.99 -6.32
CA ALA A 115 20.30 -11.72 -6.36
C ALA A 115 21.36 -11.67 -7.47
N SER A 116 21.39 -10.54 -8.18
CA SER A 116 22.44 -10.25 -9.16
C SER A 116 23.83 -10.13 -8.50
N SER A 117 24.89 -10.30 -9.29
CA SER A 117 26.27 -10.16 -8.81
C SER A 117 26.68 -8.74 -8.41
N THR A 118 25.79 -7.75 -8.58
CA THR A 118 25.98 -6.38 -8.12
C THR A 118 26.15 -6.36 -6.60
N THR A 119 27.02 -5.50 -6.06
CA THR A 119 27.16 -5.33 -4.61
C THR A 119 25.84 -4.86 -4.00
N SER A 120 25.44 -5.46 -2.87
CA SER A 120 24.23 -5.03 -2.15
C SER A 120 24.38 -3.58 -1.70
N GLY A 121 23.43 -2.74 -2.10
CA GLY A 121 23.39 -1.32 -1.73
C GLY A 121 22.30 -0.98 -0.71
N GLY A 122 21.51 -1.98 -0.30
CA GLY A 122 20.43 -1.83 0.66
C GLY A 122 19.86 -3.18 1.11
N TRP A 123 19.14 -3.18 2.23
CA TRP A 123 18.61 -4.38 2.87
C TRP A 123 17.16 -4.17 3.31
N ILE A 124 16.30 -5.14 3.00
CA ILE A 124 14.95 -5.16 3.53
C ILE A 124 14.86 -6.00 4.81
N ILE A 125 13.95 -5.61 5.68
CA ILE A 125 13.46 -6.44 6.76
C ILE A 125 12.25 -7.21 6.22
N SER A 126 12.38 -8.53 6.14
CA SER A 126 11.30 -9.44 5.72
C SER A 126 10.53 -9.96 6.95
N PHE A 127 9.21 -9.92 6.90
CA PHE A 127 8.33 -10.50 7.92
C PHE A 127 6.91 -10.70 7.38
N SER A 128 6.13 -11.53 8.05
CA SER A 128 4.71 -11.71 7.73
C SER A 128 3.81 -10.99 8.73
N VAL A 129 2.65 -10.54 8.28
CA VAL A 129 1.56 -10.03 9.13
C VAL A 129 0.34 -10.93 8.97
N VAL A 130 -0.36 -11.17 10.07
CA VAL A 130 -1.63 -11.91 10.09
C VAL A 130 -2.75 -10.91 10.29
N GLU A 131 -3.73 -11.00 9.40
CA GLU A 131 -4.93 -10.18 9.37
C GLU A 131 -6.15 -11.04 9.68
N GLU A 132 -6.97 -10.55 10.60
CA GLU A 132 -8.30 -11.11 10.82
C GLU A 132 -9.28 -10.56 9.76
N LYS A 133 -9.82 -11.46 8.93
CA LYS A 133 -10.89 -11.21 7.96
C LYS A 133 -12.15 -11.93 8.39
N THR A 134 -13.29 -11.52 7.82
CA THR A 134 -14.58 -12.23 7.98
C THR A 134 -14.51 -13.67 7.47
N THR A 135 -13.66 -13.95 6.49
CA THR A 135 -13.45 -15.26 5.86
C THR A 135 -12.38 -16.12 6.56
N GLY A 136 -11.72 -15.60 7.60
CA GLY A 136 -10.66 -16.31 8.33
C GLY A 136 -9.41 -15.45 8.54
N LEU A 137 -8.30 -16.10 8.88
CA LEU A 137 -7.00 -15.45 9.00
C LEU A 137 -6.31 -15.37 7.64
N ARG A 138 -5.73 -14.22 7.32
CA ARG A 138 -4.96 -13.98 6.10
C ARG A 138 -3.54 -13.58 6.48
N ARG A 139 -2.54 -14.33 6.00
CA ARG A 139 -1.12 -13.99 6.18
C ARG A 139 -0.59 -13.27 4.94
N ARG A 140 0.02 -12.09 5.12
CA ARG A 140 0.68 -11.30 4.06
C ARG A 140 2.16 -11.16 4.37
N TRP A 141 3.00 -11.29 3.35
CA TRP A 141 4.42 -10.99 3.46
C TRP A 141 4.66 -9.50 3.24
N ILE A 142 5.57 -8.92 4.03
CA ILE A 142 5.93 -7.51 3.99
C ILE A 142 7.45 -7.40 3.83
N ALA A 143 7.85 -6.57 2.86
CA ALA A 143 9.20 -6.08 2.69
C ALA A 143 9.30 -4.65 3.20
N TRP A 144 10.10 -4.43 4.24
CA TRP A 144 10.28 -3.10 4.82
C TRP A 144 11.72 -2.60 4.67
N SER A 145 11.90 -1.56 3.88
CA SER A 145 13.18 -0.88 3.63
C SER A 145 13.49 0.13 4.73
N ARG A 146 13.69 -0.34 5.97
CA ARG A 146 13.77 0.52 7.17
C ARG A 146 14.89 1.55 7.07
N ASP A 147 16.10 1.11 6.72
CA ASP A 147 17.27 1.97 6.69
C ASP A 147 17.18 2.96 5.53
N GLU A 148 16.74 2.52 4.35
CA GLU A 148 16.51 3.39 3.20
C GLU A 148 15.45 4.45 3.52
N ASN A 149 14.35 4.08 4.20
CA ASN A 149 13.30 5.03 4.59
C ASN A 149 13.77 6.07 5.61
N ARG A 150 14.67 5.68 6.52
CA ARG A 150 15.24 6.57 7.55
C ARG A 150 16.21 7.57 6.94
N ASP A 151 17.04 7.09 6.01
CA ASP A 151 18.18 7.84 5.49
C ASP A 151 17.80 8.65 4.22
N ASP A 152 16.63 8.39 3.61
CA ASP A 152 16.09 9.18 2.52
C ASP A 152 15.44 10.50 3.05
N PRO A 153 16.02 11.68 2.73
CA PRO A 153 15.46 12.96 3.16
C PRO A 153 14.16 13.31 2.42
N TYR A 154 13.79 12.55 1.41
CA TYR A 154 12.56 12.77 0.67
C TYR A 154 11.34 12.40 1.50
N GLU A 155 10.40 13.34 1.60
CA GLU A 155 9.06 13.08 2.09
C GLU A 155 8.12 12.95 0.89
N ALA A 156 7.37 11.84 0.86
CA ALA A 156 6.40 11.59 -0.18
C ALA A 156 5.33 12.69 -0.17
N ASN A 157 5.24 13.43 -1.27
CA ASN A 157 4.17 14.41 -1.49
C ASN A 157 3.02 13.73 -2.23
N GLY A 158 2.51 12.64 -1.67
CA GLY A 158 1.25 12.08 -2.11
C GLY A 158 0.14 13.05 -1.74
N HIS A 159 -0.68 13.49 -2.70
CA HIS A 159 -1.93 14.22 -2.43
C HIS A 159 -2.98 13.32 -1.76
N LEU A 160 -2.60 12.63 -0.69
CA LEU A 160 -3.48 11.88 0.19
C LEU A 160 -4.15 12.90 1.12
N LEU A 161 -5.22 13.51 0.63
CA LEU A 161 -5.91 14.61 1.29
C LEU A 161 -6.63 14.15 2.56
N ASN A 162 -6.79 15.01 3.57
CA ASN A 162 -7.59 14.60 4.75
C ASN A 162 -8.97 14.04 4.33
N ILE A 163 -9.48 13.05 5.08
CA ILE A 163 -10.72 12.35 4.79
C ILE A 163 -11.92 13.26 4.49
N SER A 164 -11.94 14.45 5.10
CA SER A 164 -12.93 15.51 4.85
C SER A 164 -13.06 15.89 3.36
N HIS A 165 -11.96 15.87 2.59
CA HIS A 165 -11.96 16.16 1.15
C HIS A 165 -12.73 15.10 0.34
N TYR A 166 -12.92 13.91 0.89
CA TYR A 166 -13.64 12.82 0.25
C TYR A 166 -15.11 12.74 0.66
N LEU A 167 -15.61 13.58 1.56
CA LEU A 167 -17.01 13.56 1.99
C LEU A 167 -18.03 14.20 1.02
N PRO A 168 -17.71 15.29 0.28
CA PRO A 168 -18.70 16.01 -0.54
C PRO A 168 -19.53 15.14 -1.51
N PRO A 169 -18.99 14.07 -2.11
CA PRO A 169 -19.76 13.23 -3.01
C PRO A 169 -20.96 12.48 -2.41
N VAL A 170 -21.16 12.50 -1.08
CA VAL A 170 -22.40 11.98 -0.45
C VAL A 170 -23.68 12.58 -1.02
N MET A 171 -23.59 13.79 -1.59
CA MET A 171 -24.72 14.47 -2.21
C MET A 171 -25.11 13.93 -3.60
N ALA A 172 -24.28 13.06 -4.19
CA ALA A 172 -24.57 12.38 -5.45
C ALA A 172 -25.67 11.32 -5.29
N GLU A 173 -26.19 10.80 -6.41
CA GLU A 173 -27.24 9.78 -6.40
C GLU A 173 -26.71 8.40 -5.97
N ALA A 174 -25.54 8.03 -6.48
CA ALA A 174 -24.88 6.75 -6.21
C ALA A 174 -23.37 6.86 -6.43
N ALA A 175 -22.63 5.81 -6.07
CA ALA A 175 -21.25 5.66 -6.48
C ALA A 175 -20.90 4.23 -6.91
N SER A 176 -19.85 4.12 -7.70
CA SER A 176 -19.14 2.87 -7.96
C SER A 176 -17.81 2.91 -7.21
N CYS A 177 -17.49 1.86 -6.47
CA CYS A 177 -16.30 1.76 -5.63
C CYS A 177 -15.48 0.54 -6.03
N PRO A 178 -14.74 0.61 -7.16
CA PRO A 178 -13.79 -0.44 -7.50
C PRO A 178 -12.58 -0.37 -6.58
N ASP A 179 -12.07 -1.54 -6.21
CA ASP A 179 -10.86 -1.72 -5.41
C ASP A 179 -9.80 -2.40 -6.27
N LEU A 180 -8.55 -1.94 -6.23
CA LEU A 180 -7.46 -2.57 -6.99
C LEU A 180 -6.68 -3.54 -6.10
N GLN A 181 -6.52 -4.79 -6.55
CA GLN A 181 -5.85 -5.81 -5.75
C GLN A 181 -4.32 -5.64 -5.77
N THR A 182 -3.68 -5.65 -4.60
CA THR A 182 -2.21 -5.84 -4.46
C THR A 182 -1.39 -4.97 -5.42
N THR A 183 -1.74 -3.68 -5.49
CA THR A 183 -1.22 -2.68 -6.42
C THR A 183 0.31 -2.54 -6.40
N PHE A 184 0.94 -2.65 -5.22
CA PHE A 184 2.40 -2.58 -5.08
C PHE A 184 3.14 -3.65 -5.90
N PHE A 185 2.69 -4.90 -5.84
CA PHE A 185 3.37 -6.02 -6.50
C PHE A 185 3.19 -6.05 -8.03
N GLN A 186 2.26 -5.25 -8.56
CA GLN A 186 2.09 -5.10 -10.01
C GLN A 186 3.14 -4.16 -10.62
N VAL A 187 3.77 -3.31 -9.81
CA VAL A 187 4.78 -2.35 -10.25
C VAL A 187 6.16 -3.02 -10.25
N SER A 188 6.76 -3.19 -11.42
CA SER A 188 8.11 -3.74 -11.56
C SER A 188 9.20 -2.72 -11.20
N LEU A 189 10.21 -3.16 -10.47
CA LEU A 189 11.43 -2.41 -10.21
C LEU A 189 12.39 -2.49 -11.40
N PRO A 190 13.04 -1.37 -11.78
CA PRO A 190 14.16 -1.41 -12.72
C PRO A 190 15.25 -2.35 -12.21
N ARG A 191 15.87 -3.14 -13.11
CA ARG A 191 16.88 -4.13 -12.73
C ARG A 191 18.06 -3.50 -12.01
N GLU A 192 18.40 -2.30 -12.40
CA GLU A 192 19.54 -1.53 -11.91
C GLU A 192 19.35 -1.12 -10.44
N THR A 193 18.13 -1.12 -9.90
CA THR A 193 17.84 -0.66 -8.54
C THR A 193 17.52 -1.79 -7.56
N ARG A 194 17.32 -3.03 -8.06
CA ARG A 194 16.95 -4.20 -7.23
C ARG A 194 17.97 -4.54 -6.16
N HIS A 195 19.25 -4.25 -6.41
CA HIS A 195 20.33 -4.45 -5.46
C HIS A 195 20.22 -3.61 -4.17
N LEU A 196 19.31 -2.63 -4.13
CA LEU A 196 18.94 -1.85 -2.94
C LEU A 196 17.88 -2.56 -2.08
N PHE A 197 17.23 -3.60 -2.60
CA PHE A 197 16.10 -4.28 -1.96
C PHE A 197 16.38 -5.78 -1.84
N ARG A 198 17.29 -6.14 -0.93
CA ARG A 198 17.74 -7.52 -0.76
C ARG A 198 17.40 -8.09 0.61
N CYS A 199 17.18 -9.40 0.64
CA CYS A 199 17.10 -10.17 1.88
C CYS A 199 17.52 -11.62 1.62
N HIS A 200 17.51 -12.41 2.68
CA HIS A 200 17.86 -13.82 2.56
C HIS A 200 16.65 -14.70 2.87
N VAL A 201 16.64 -15.85 2.22
CA VAL A 201 15.82 -17.01 2.57
C VAL A 201 16.50 -17.76 3.72
N GLU A 202 15.75 -18.55 4.49
CA GLU A 202 16.26 -19.35 5.62
C GLU A 202 17.38 -20.31 5.24
N ASP A 203 17.41 -20.80 4.00
CA ASP A 203 18.48 -21.67 3.48
C ASP A 203 19.79 -20.92 3.15
N GLY A 204 19.81 -19.59 3.34
CA GLY A 204 20.95 -18.73 3.08
C GLY A 204 20.98 -18.12 1.67
N THR A 205 20.02 -18.47 0.81
CA THR A 205 19.92 -17.88 -0.54
C THR A 205 19.67 -16.39 -0.45
N LEU A 206 20.50 -15.60 -1.15
CA LEU A 206 20.33 -14.16 -1.26
C LEU A 206 19.39 -13.86 -2.43
N VAL A 207 18.31 -13.12 -2.15
CA VAL A 207 17.29 -12.75 -3.13
C VAL A 207 17.11 -11.24 -3.19
N GLU A 208 16.69 -10.74 -4.35
CA GLU A 208 16.35 -9.34 -4.56
C GLU A 208 14.91 -9.17 -5.03
N LEU A 209 14.29 -8.03 -4.67
CA LEU A 209 12.92 -7.74 -5.06
C LEU A 209 12.86 -7.34 -6.52
N THR A 210 11.90 -7.89 -7.24
CA THR A 210 11.59 -7.50 -8.62
C THR A 210 10.44 -6.51 -8.68
N ARG A 211 9.67 -6.37 -7.59
CA ARG A 211 8.46 -5.54 -7.46
C ARG A 211 8.59 -4.49 -6.37
N LEU A 212 7.83 -3.42 -6.52
CA LEU A 212 7.86 -2.28 -5.59
C LEU A 212 7.48 -2.73 -4.17
N PRO A 213 8.36 -2.59 -3.17
CA PRO A 213 8.06 -2.99 -1.80
C PRO A 213 6.97 -2.11 -1.18
N VAL A 214 6.04 -2.78 -0.51
CA VAL A 214 4.94 -2.16 0.25
C VAL A 214 5.47 -1.22 1.34
N GLY A 215 6.57 -1.59 2.00
CA GLY A 215 7.13 -0.83 3.10
C GLY A 215 8.13 0.25 2.69
N TYR A 216 8.24 0.62 1.42
CA TYR A 216 9.12 1.71 0.99
C TYR A 216 8.35 3.04 0.95
N LYS A 217 8.96 4.09 1.52
CA LYS A 217 8.32 5.38 1.82
C LYS A 217 7.69 6.05 0.60
N THR A 218 8.32 5.90 -0.54
CA THR A 218 7.91 6.51 -1.81
C THR A 218 6.84 5.70 -2.54
N SER A 219 6.65 4.43 -2.16
CA SER A 219 5.72 3.52 -2.85
C SER A 219 4.27 4.00 -2.88
N PRO A 220 3.68 4.57 -1.81
CA PRO A 220 2.32 5.10 -1.85
C PRO A 220 2.12 6.26 -2.84
N GLU A 221 3.08 7.19 -2.95
CA GLU A 221 3.02 8.27 -3.93
C GLU A 221 3.13 7.74 -5.35
N ILE A 222 4.07 6.81 -5.57
CA ILE A 222 4.22 6.10 -6.84
C ILE A 222 2.89 5.44 -7.22
N LEU A 223 2.25 4.69 -6.33
CA LEU A 223 0.97 4.05 -6.63
C LEU A 223 -0.18 5.05 -6.87
N GLN A 224 -0.28 6.09 -6.04
CA GLN A 224 -1.30 7.13 -6.17
C GLN A 224 -1.21 7.80 -7.55
N ILE A 225 0.01 8.11 -8.00
CA ILE A 225 0.29 8.74 -9.30
C ILE A 225 0.13 7.72 -10.45
N ILE A 226 0.84 6.59 -10.38
CA ILE A 226 0.92 5.59 -11.44
C ILE A 226 -0.43 4.92 -11.63
N ILE A 227 -0.91 4.21 -10.60
CA ILE A 227 -1.96 3.22 -10.80
C ILE A 227 -3.30 3.94 -10.78
N THR A 228 -3.63 4.61 -9.70
CA THR A 228 -5.05 4.78 -9.40
C THR A 228 -5.61 6.07 -9.96
N SER A 229 -4.81 7.14 -9.98
CA SER A 229 -5.26 8.41 -10.57
C SER A 229 -5.28 8.36 -12.11
N ALA A 230 -4.34 7.64 -12.73
CA ALA A 230 -4.30 7.49 -14.18
C ALA A 230 -5.39 6.53 -14.70
N ILE A 231 -5.58 5.38 -14.04
CA ILE A 231 -6.61 4.40 -14.39
C ILE A 231 -8.01 4.99 -14.16
N ALA A 232 -8.22 5.74 -13.07
CA ALA A 232 -9.52 6.34 -12.76
C ALA A 232 -9.83 7.61 -13.56
N GLY A 233 -8.85 8.16 -14.30
CA GLY A 233 -9.02 9.35 -15.14
C GLY A 233 -9.15 10.65 -14.34
N VAL A 234 -8.39 10.81 -13.26
CA VAL A 234 -8.43 12.01 -12.41
C VAL A 234 -8.00 13.24 -13.20
N THR A 235 -8.84 14.27 -13.21
CA THR A 235 -8.73 15.47 -14.05
C THR A 235 -7.40 16.22 -13.90
N THR A 236 -6.80 16.20 -12.71
CA THR A 236 -5.54 16.90 -12.41
C THR A 236 -4.29 16.07 -12.76
N VAL A 237 -4.46 14.80 -13.13
CA VAL A 237 -3.37 13.84 -13.32
C VAL A 237 -3.23 13.41 -14.78
N VAL A 238 -4.34 13.15 -15.46
CA VAL A 238 -4.32 12.67 -16.85
C VAL A 238 -4.45 13.81 -17.86
N CYS A 239 -3.98 13.57 -19.09
CA CYS A 239 -4.22 14.43 -20.24
C CYS A 239 -5.73 14.55 -20.53
N SER A 240 -6.16 15.70 -21.04
CA SER A 240 -7.57 16.04 -21.31
C SER A 240 -8.38 14.98 -22.07
N LEU A 241 -7.73 14.19 -22.93
CA LEU A 241 -8.36 13.11 -23.69
C LEU A 241 -8.86 11.94 -22.83
N TRP A 242 -8.26 11.71 -21.67
CA TRP A 242 -8.50 10.54 -20.81
C TRP A 242 -9.19 10.89 -19.48
N VAL A 243 -9.59 12.14 -19.34
CA VAL A 243 -10.19 12.67 -18.12
C VAL A 243 -11.62 12.15 -17.96
N ALA A 244 -11.98 11.83 -16.71
CA ALA A 244 -13.35 11.51 -16.34
C ALA A 244 -14.31 12.65 -16.68
N PRO A 245 -15.52 12.36 -17.19
CA PRO A 245 -16.47 13.40 -17.54
C PRO A 245 -16.83 14.24 -16.32
N PRO A 246 -17.11 15.55 -16.48
CA PRO A 246 -17.41 16.45 -15.36
C PRO A 246 -18.68 16.07 -14.58
N LEU A 247 -19.48 15.14 -15.12
CA LEU A 247 -20.68 14.55 -14.53
C LEU A 247 -20.37 13.60 -13.37
N VAL A 248 -19.16 13.05 -13.30
CA VAL A 248 -18.72 12.20 -12.18
C VAL A 248 -17.69 12.91 -11.32
N ARG A 249 -17.60 12.47 -10.07
CA ARG A 249 -16.57 12.85 -9.10
C ARG A 249 -15.75 11.64 -8.77
N VAL A 250 -14.52 11.63 -9.25
CA VAL A 250 -13.54 10.58 -9.00
C VAL A 250 -12.75 10.93 -7.75
N GLY A 251 -12.79 10.05 -6.75
CA GLY A 251 -11.95 10.10 -5.56
C GLY A 251 -11.02 8.90 -5.56
N VAL A 252 -9.73 9.14 -5.35
CA VAL A 252 -8.70 8.10 -5.32
C VAL A 252 -7.90 8.23 -4.04
N TRP A 253 -7.66 7.09 -3.39
CA TRP A 253 -6.71 6.94 -2.30
C TRP A 253 -5.94 5.63 -2.44
N ILE A 254 -4.65 5.71 -2.77
CA ILE A 254 -3.76 4.56 -2.99
C ILE A 254 -4.41 3.54 -3.93
N ASP A 255 -5.05 2.48 -3.43
CA ASP A 255 -5.74 1.43 -4.18
C ASP A 255 -7.28 1.57 -4.19
N ASP A 256 -7.85 2.37 -3.28
CA ASP A 256 -9.28 2.61 -3.17
C ASP A 256 -9.75 3.68 -4.19
N ILE A 257 -10.74 3.34 -5.01
CA ILE A 257 -11.36 4.25 -5.98
C ILE A 257 -12.83 4.44 -5.65
N ARG A 258 -13.32 5.66 -5.85
CA ARG A 258 -14.74 5.97 -5.85
C ARG A 258 -15.08 6.85 -7.04
N ILE A 259 -16.16 6.50 -7.72
CA ILE A 259 -16.76 7.28 -8.81
C ILE A 259 -18.19 7.60 -8.42
N ALA A 260 -18.45 8.84 -8.02
CA ALA A 260 -19.78 9.28 -7.58
C ALA A 260 -20.45 10.17 -8.63
N GLY A 261 -21.76 10.03 -8.83
CA GLY A 261 -22.52 10.79 -9.82
C GLY A 261 -23.97 10.38 -9.87
N SER A 262 -24.62 10.57 -11.02
CA SER A 262 -25.86 9.84 -11.31
C SER A 262 -25.56 8.34 -11.35
N LYS A 263 -26.57 7.50 -11.11
CA LYS A 263 -26.38 6.04 -11.14
C LYS A 263 -25.87 5.57 -12.50
N SER A 264 -26.39 6.14 -13.59
CA SER A 264 -25.94 5.83 -14.95
C SER A 264 -24.50 6.26 -15.21
N ASP A 265 -24.13 7.48 -14.81
CA ASP A 265 -22.79 8.01 -15.10
C ASP A 265 -21.71 7.30 -14.26
N ALA A 266 -22.01 7.03 -12.98
CA ALA A 266 -21.11 6.30 -12.09
C ALA A 266 -20.89 4.84 -12.57
N THR A 267 -21.93 4.21 -13.11
CA THR A 267 -21.84 2.86 -13.68
C THR A 267 -21.05 2.87 -15.00
N LEU A 268 -21.35 3.83 -15.88
CA LEU A 268 -20.70 3.97 -17.18
C LEU A 268 -19.20 4.21 -17.03
N TRP A 269 -18.81 5.15 -16.16
CA TRP A 269 -17.39 5.43 -15.92
C TRP A 269 -16.71 4.29 -15.15
N GLY A 270 -17.45 3.59 -14.27
CA GLY A 270 -16.97 2.34 -13.66
C GLY A 270 -16.61 1.27 -14.69
N ALA A 271 -17.42 1.11 -15.74
CA ALA A 271 -17.10 0.22 -16.85
C ALA A 271 -15.88 0.69 -17.66
N GLN A 272 -15.75 1.99 -17.92
CA GLN A 272 -14.55 2.54 -18.56
C GLN A 272 -13.28 2.31 -17.73
N LEU A 273 -13.41 2.38 -16.40
CA LEU A 273 -12.31 2.08 -15.48
C LEU A 273 -11.90 0.61 -15.57
N LEU A 274 -12.85 -0.32 -15.68
CA LEU A 274 -12.55 -1.75 -15.92
C LEU A 274 -11.76 -1.94 -17.23
N CYS A 275 -12.18 -1.28 -18.32
CA CYS A 275 -11.43 -1.32 -19.57
C CYS A 275 -9.99 -0.75 -19.42
N ASN A 276 -9.83 0.31 -18.61
CA ASN A 276 -8.52 0.88 -18.32
C ASN A 276 -7.64 -0.09 -17.52
N VAL A 277 -8.22 -0.77 -16.53
CA VAL A 277 -7.57 -1.82 -15.73
C VAL A 277 -7.06 -2.94 -16.64
N ASP A 278 -7.90 -3.48 -17.51
CA ASP A 278 -7.53 -4.54 -18.45
C ASP A 278 -6.41 -4.08 -19.40
N SER A 279 -6.52 -2.85 -19.92
CA SER A 279 -5.55 -2.27 -20.87
C SER A 279 -4.17 -2.06 -20.26
N CYS A 280 -4.09 -1.80 -18.95
CA CYS A 280 -2.83 -1.63 -18.24
C CYS A 280 -2.37 -2.90 -17.50
N HIS A 281 -3.08 -4.02 -17.68
CA HIS A 281 -2.84 -5.27 -16.97
C HIS A 281 -2.91 -5.12 -15.45
N ALA A 282 -3.74 -4.19 -14.95
CA ALA A 282 -4.03 -4.11 -13.54
C ALA A 282 -5.00 -5.23 -13.11
N THR A 283 -4.99 -5.60 -11.84
CA THR A 283 -5.91 -6.60 -11.26
C THR A 283 -6.93 -5.95 -10.33
N MET A 284 -8.21 -6.28 -10.52
CA MET A 284 -9.30 -5.85 -9.62
C MET A 284 -9.36 -6.69 -8.35
N GLY A 285 -9.73 -6.03 -7.25
CA GLY A 285 -10.10 -6.67 -6.00
C GLY A 285 -11.46 -7.37 -6.08
N GLU A 286 -11.67 -8.33 -5.18
CA GLU A 286 -12.86 -9.19 -5.12
C GLU A 286 -14.14 -8.40 -4.79
N ASP A 287 -14.03 -7.29 -4.08
CA ASP A 287 -15.15 -6.45 -3.64
C ASP A 287 -15.23 -5.19 -4.49
N SER A 288 -16.00 -5.24 -5.58
CA SER A 288 -16.32 -4.06 -6.40
C SER A 288 -17.80 -3.77 -6.38
N GLU A 289 -18.18 -2.61 -5.85
CA GLU A 289 -19.57 -2.15 -5.84
C GLU A 289 -19.82 -1.23 -7.04
N SER A 290 -20.92 -1.45 -7.76
CA SER A 290 -21.28 -0.65 -8.94
C SER A 290 -22.65 0.01 -8.74
N GLY A 291 -22.70 1.35 -8.84
CA GLY A 291 -23.93 2.12 -8.70
C GLY A 291 -24.66 1.93 -7.36
N ALA A 292 -23.90 1.75 -6.27
CA ALA A 292 -24.40 1.54 -4.93
C ALA A 292 -24.82 2.86 -4.26
N THR A 293 -25.89 2.82 -3.47
CA THR A 293 -26.35 3.96 -2.65
C THR A 293 -25.76 3.94 -1.24
N GLN A 294 -25.20 2.82 -0.81
CA GLN A 294 -24.54 2.65 0.47
C GLN A 294 -23.25 1.88 0.28
N TYR A 295 -22.14 2.39 0.82
CA TYR A 295 -20.82 1.75 0.73
C TYR A 295 -19.89 2.30 1.81
N THR A 296 -18.76 1.64 2.02
CA THR A 296 -17.67 2.17 2.85
C THR A 296 -16.50 2.63 1.97
N PHE A 297 -16.02 3.85 2.18
CA PHE A 297 -14.85 4.41 1.52
C PHE A 297 -13.99 5.15 2.57
N LEU A 298 -12.69 4.84 2.64
CA LEU A 298 -11.76 5.35 3.67
C LEU A 298 -12.29 5.19 5.10
N TRP A 299 -12.91 4.05 5.42
CA TRP A 299 -13.54 3.79 6.72
C TRP A 299 -14.77 4.66 7.06
N VAL A 300 -15.28 5.44 6.12
CA VAL A 300 -16.54 6.19 6.24
C VAL A 300 -17.63 5.46 5.47
N GLN A 301 -18.75 5.23 6.14
CA GLN A 301 -19.98 4.73 5.54
C GLN A 301 -20.71 5.88 4.88
N PHE A 302 -20.92 5.78 3.58
CA PHE A 302 -21.75 6.67 2.78
C PHE A 302 -23.17 6.11 2.70
N ASP A 303 -24.14 7.01 2.79
CA ASP A 303 -25.55 6.75 2.49
C ASP A 303 -26.08 7.88 1.61
N HIS A 304 -26.16 7.60 0.30
CA HIS A 304 -26.67 8.51 -0.72
C HIS A 304 -28.19 8.68 -0.65
N THR A 305 -28.91 7.69 -0.13
CA THR A 305 -30.37 7.77 0.05
C THR A 305 -30.73 8.82 1.09
N HIS A 306 -29.98 8.86 2.20
CA HIS A 306 -30.18 9.81 3.29
C HIS A 306 -29.25 11.03 3.24
N ARG A 307 -28.34 11.07 2.25
CA ARG A 307 -27.28 12.10 2.12
C ARG A 307 -26.47 12.28 3.40
N ALA A 308 -26.13 11.17 4.03
CA ALA A 308 -25.45 11.14 5.32
C ALA A 308 -24.15 10.34 5.23
N VAL A 309 -23.17 10.74 6.03
CA VAL A 309 -21.94 9.98 6.26
C VAL A 309 -21.85 9.60 7.73
N SER A 310 -21.32 8.42 8.01
CA SER A 310 -21.06 7.95 9.38
C SER A 310 -19.75 7.17 9.43
N LEU A 311 -19.21 6.98 10.63
CA LEU A 311 -18.03 6.14 10.80
C LEU A 311 -18.41 4.67 10.55
N SER A 312 -17.60 3.96 9.78
CA SER A 312 -17.82 2.53 9.57
C SER A 312 -17.68 1.76 10.88
N LYS A 313 -18.37 0.60 10.98
CA LYS A 313 -18.24 -0.29 12.14
C LYS A 313 -16.79 -0.73 12.38
N GLY A 314 -16.02 -0.92 11.31
CA GLY A 314 -14.61 -1.28 11.38
C GLY A 314 -13.77 -0.17 12.01
N PHE A 315 -14.04 1.08 11.64
CA PHE A 315 -13.38 2.25 12.25
C PHE A 315 -13.68 2.35 13.74
N VAL A 316 -14.96 2.29 14.11
CA VAL A 316 -15.39 2.39 15.51
C VAL A 316 -14.73 1.29 16.34
N ARG A 317 -14.70 0.06 15.82
CA ARG A 317 -14.03 -1.05 16.52
C ARG A 317 -12.52 -0.82 16.66
N SER A 318 -11.86 -0.30 15.63
CA SER A 318 -10.43 0.04 15.67
C SER A 318 -10.14 1.07 16.76
N VAL A 319 -10.93 2.15 16.82
CA VAL A 319 -10.82 3.19 17.85
C VAL A 319 -11.11 2.61 19.25
N CYS A 320 -12.14 1.79 19.41
CA CYS A 320 -12.48 1.17 20.69
C CYS A 320 -11.43 0.14 21.17
N ALA A 321 -10.65 -0.43 20.26
CA ALA A 321 -9.56 -1.35 20.60
C ALA A 321 -8.27 -0.62 21.01
N MET A 322 -8.20 0.70 20.85
CA MET A 322 -7.04 1.49 21.27
C MET A 322 -6.97 1.59 22.80
N PRO A 323 -5.75 1.68 23.39
CA PRO A 323 -5.58 2.00 24.80
C PRO A 323 -6.32 3.29 25.14
N SER A 324 -6.83 3.40 26.36
CA SER A 324 -7.54 4.60 26.80
C SER A 324 -6.68 5.86 26.58
N LEU A 325 -7.29 6.97 26.18
CA LEU A 325 -6.57 8.26 26.02
C LEU A 325 -5.74 8.62 27.27
N ASN A 326 -6.22 8.24 28.45
CA ASN A 326 -5.55 8.49 29.73
C ASN A 326 -4.28 7.64 29.96
N SER A 327 -4.06 6.61 29.13
CA SER A 327 -2.87 5.75 29.18
C SER A 327 -1.88 6.03 28.04
N LEU A 328 -2.19 6.96 27.13
CA LEU A 328 -1.30 7.31 26.01
C LEU A 328 -0.37 8.46 26.40
N THR A 329 0.89 8.34 26.00
CA THR A 329 1.83 9.46 25.99
C THR A 329 1.43 10.48 24.91
N ILE A 330 1.95 11.71 25.02
CA ILE A 330 1.68 12.77 24.02
C ILE A 330 2.09 12.32 22.61
N ALA A 331 3.23 11.65 22.47
CA ALA A 331 3.69 11.13 21.18
C ALA A 331 2.74 10.06 20.61
N GLU A 332 2.22 9.16 21.44
CA GLU A 332 1.23 8.17 21.00
C GLU A 332 -0.11 8.83 20.65
N MET A 333 -0.48 9.90 21.35
CA MET A 333 -1.69 10.67 21.07
C MET A 333 -1.57 11.44 19.75
N GLU A 334 -0.41 12.01 19.43
CA GLU A 334 -0.11 12.65 18.13
C GLU A 334 -0.16 11.64 16.98
N VAL A 335 0.37 10.42 17.18
CA VAL A 335 0.24 9.30 16.22
C VAL A 335 -1.21 8.91 16.02
N VAL A 336 -1.99 8.86 17.09
CA VAL A 336 -3.41 8.49 17.01
C VAL A 336 -4.19 9.59 16.28
N ALA A 337 -3.98 10.86 16.63
CA ALA A 337 -4.66 12.00 16.02
C ALA A 337 -4.31 12.19 14.53
N SER A 338 -3.06 11.94 14.14
CA SER A 338 -2.60 12.06 12.74
C SER A 338 -3.18 10.99 11.80
N ARG A 339 -3.81 9.93 12.34
CA ARG A 339 -4.51 8.90 11.56
C ARG A 339 -5.94 9.28 11.18
N PHE A 340 -6.46 10.42 11.67
CA PHE A 340 -7.86 10.83 11.56
C PHE A 340 -8.08 12.06 10.67
#